data_AF-A0A098LK75-F1
#
_entry.id   AF-A0A098LK75-F1
#
_cell.length_a   1.000
_cell.length_b   1.000
_cell.length_c   1.000
_cell.angle_alpha   90.00
_cell.angle_beta   90.00
_cell.angle_gamma   90.00
#
_symmetry.space_group_name_H-M   'P 1'
#
loop_
_entity.id
_entity.type
_entity.pdbx_description
1 polymer ?
#
loop_
_entity_poly.entity_id
_entity_poly.type
_entity_poly.pdbx_seq_one_letter_code
_entity_poly.pdbx_strand_id
1 'polypeptide(L)'
;MIILFFPIYQTKAQISNSGKMKKKILFVVTSHDKKGNTGKPTGFYLSEVAHPWEILHNAGYEIDFVSPKGGKPPVDGFDLEDPINKKFWENTEYKNKLEHTMKPSEVDPGKYIAIFYAGGHGTMWDFADNTELAKIAANIYESNGVVSAVCHGPAGLVNVKLGNGKYLIEGKKINAFTNEEENAVGLSETVPFLLEQKLIERGAKFEKSGLWQVHVVTDQRVVTGQNPTSATEVGKAILQEIQKLKILQETESK
;
A
#
# COMPACT_ATOMS: atom_id res chain seq x y z
N MET A 1 29.90 -70.34 12.70
CA MET A 1 30.08 -69.07 11.95
C MET A 1 28.69 -68.47 11.76
N ILE A 2 28.28 -67.55 12.63
CA ILE A 2 26.90 -67.02 12.68
C ILE A 2 26.85 -65.79 11.77
N ILE A 3 26.05 -65.85 10.70
CA ILE A 3 25.83 -64.75 9.76
C ILE A 3 24.62 -63.96 10.26
N LEU A 4 24.85 -62.75 10.76
CA LEU A 4 23.81 -61.80 11.16
C LEU A 4 23.39 -60.98 9.93
N PHE A 5 22.11 -61.12 9.53
CA PHE A 5 21.47 -60.25 8.54
C PHE A 5 20.92 -59.01 9.23
N PHE A 6 21.43 -57.82 8.86
CA PHE A 6 20.82 -56.54 9.23
C PHE A 6 19.87 -56.08 8.10
N PRO A 7 18.63 -55.67 8.41
CA PRO A 7 17.75 -55.11 7.40
C PRO A 7 18.16 -53.67 7.07
N ILE A 8 18.33 -53.40 5.78
CA ILE A 8 18.56 -52.05 5.26
C ILE A 8 17.21 -51.32 5.30
N TYR A 9 17.06 -50.38 6.24
CA TYR A 9 15.96 -49.43 6.22
C TYR A 9 16.23 -48.38 5.13
N GLN A 10 15.50 -48.43 4.02
CA GLN A 10 15.40 -47.29 3.12
C GLN A 10 14.53 -46.21 3.76
N THR A 11 15.15 -45.19 4.32
CA THR A 11 14.49 -43.93 4.63
C THR A 11 14.18 -43.22 3.32
N LYS A 12 12.88 -43.15 2.96
CA LYS A 12 12.43 -42.18 1.96
C LYS A 12 12.68 -40.79 2.53
N ALA A 13 13.71 -40.11 2.02
CA ALA A 13 13.90 -38.70 2.24
C ALA A 13 12.67 -37.96 1.69
N GLN A 14 11.90 -37.37 2.60
CA GLN A 14 10.78 -36.51 2.25
C GLN A 14 11.39 -35.21 1.72
N ILE A 15 11.41 -35.03 0.39
CA ILE A 15 11.79 -33.79 -0.25
C ILE A 15 10.78 -32.74 0.22
N SER A 16 11.17 -31.91 1.19
CA SER A 16 10.39 -30.73 1.56
C SER A 16 10.44 -29.79 0.37
N ASN A 17 9.40 -29.81 -0.45
CA ASN A 17 9.15 -28.78 -1.42
C ASN A 17 8.80 -27.52 -0.61
N SER A 18 9.81 -26.74 -0.23
CA SER A 18 9.60 -25.43 0.40
C SER A 18 9.06 -24.50 -0.69
N GLY A 19 7.78 -24.67 -1.01
CA GLY A 19 7.03 -23.75 -1.85
C GLY A 19 7.25 -22.37 -1.26
N LYS A 20 8.04 -21.54 -1.96
CA LYS A 20 8.42 -20.20 -1.54
C LYS A 20 7.12 -19.46 -1.22
N MET A 21 6.86 -19.24 0.08
CA MET A 21 5.61 -18.63 0.52
C MET A 21 5.39 -17.34 -0.27
N LYS A 22 4.17 -17.16 -0.82
CA LYS A 22 3.84 -15.92 -1.53
C LYS A 22 4.11 -14.75 -0.58
N LYS A 23 4.98 -13.83 -1.01
CA LYS A 23 5.18 -12.55 -0.32
C LYS A 23 3.84 -11.82 -0.21
N LYS A 24 3.65 -11.13 0.92
CA LYS A 24 2.42 -10.42 1.29
C LYS A 24 2.37 -9.01 0.69
N ILE A 25 1.26 -8.30 0.91
CA ILE A 25 1.10 -6.88 0.59
C ILE A 25 0.90 -6.10 1.89
N LEU A 26 1.64 -5.01 2.07
CA LEU A 26 1.54 -4.15 3.25
C LEU A 26 0.63 -2.96 2.96
N PHE A 27 -0.51 -2.88 3.63
CA PHE A 27 -1.40 -1.73 3.56
C PHE A 27 -1.03 -0.73 4.66
N VAL A 28 -0.84 0.53 4.28
CA VAL A 28 -0.56 1.64 5.19
C VAL A 28 -1.82 2.47 5.35
N VAL A 29 -2.22 2.70 6.59
CA VAL A 29 -3.38 3.54 6.97
C VAL A 29 -2.95 4.58 8.00
N THR A 30 -3.58 5.76 7.97
CA THR A 30 -3.27 6.86 8.91
C THR A 30 -3.66 6.52 10.35
N SER A 31 -2.95 7.12 11.31
CA SER A 31 -3.30 7.15 12.73
C SER A 31 -3.83 8.53 13.16
N HIS A 32 -4.06 9.45 12.22
CA HIS A 32 -4.51 10.82 12.48
C HIS A 32 -6.02 10.95 12.33
N ASP A 33 -6.68 11.52 13.33
CA ASP A 33 -8.14 11.45 13.50
C ASP A 33 -8.87 12.79 13.33
N LYS A 34 -8.15 13.90 13.07
CA LYS A 34 -8.74 15.24 12.94
C LYS A 34 -8.19 16.03 11.76
N LYS A 35 -9.00 16.90 11.15
CA LYS A 35 -8.57 17.77 10.06
C LYS A 35 -7.87 19.01 10.65
N GLY A 36 -6.60 18.86 11.01
CA GLY A 36 -5.78 19.91 11.62
C GLY A 36 -6.43 20.47 12.89
N ASN A 37 -6.47 21.80 13.01
CA ASN A 37 -7.05 22.49 14.19
C ASN A 37 -8.57 22.70 14.09
N THR A 38 -9.24 22.18 13.05
CA THR A 38 -10.70 22.39 12.86
C THR A 38 -11.56 21.61 13.84
N GLY A 39 -11.00 20.57 14.47
CA GLY A 39 -11.75 19.63 15.32
C GLY A 39 -12.64 18.65 14.54
N LYS A 40 -12.79 18.78 13.22
CA LYS A 40 -13.57 17.84 12.39
C LYS A 40 -12.84 16.50 12.28
N PRO A 41 -13.53 15.35 12.40
CA PRO A 41 -12.90 14.04 12.33
C PRO A 41 -12.36 13.74 10.93
N THR A 42 -11.37 12.84 10.86
CA THR A 42 -10.91 12.18 9.64
C THR A 42 -10.23 10.84 9.98
N GLY A 43 -9.60 10.21 8.99
CA GLY A 43 -8.98 8.90 9.09
C GLY A 43 -8.60 8.39 7.71
N PHE A 44 -8.41 7.07 7.60
CA PHE A 44 -8.28 6.44 6.28
C PHE A 44 -9.65 6.35 5.62
N TYR A 45 -9.73 6.53 4.31
CA TYR A 45 -11.00 6.42 3.58
C TYR A 45 -11.37 4.94 3.37
N LEU A 46 -12.54 4.49 3.84
CA LEU A 46 -12.87 3.05 3.89
C LEU A 46 -12.78 2.36 2.51
N SER A 47 -13.36 2.94 1.47
CA SER A 47 -13.34 2.34 0.13
C SER A 47 -11.95 2.27 -0.49
N GLU A 48 -11.05 3.16 -0.10
CA GLU A 48 -9.65 3.14 -0.53
C GLU A 48 -8.84 2.01 0.11
N VAL A 49 -9.37 1.35 1.15
CA VAL A 49 -8.85 0.10 1.68
C VAL A 49 -9.62 -1.10 1.13
N ALA A 50 -10.95 -1.07 1.22
CA ALA A 50 -11.80 -2.22 0.90
C ALA A 50 -11.72 -2.64 -0.57
N HIS A 51 -11.67 -1.68 -1.51
CA HIS A 51 -11.67 -1.98 -2.94
C HIS A 51 -10.33 -2.57 -3.42
N PRO A 52 -9.15 -2.00 -3.08
CA PRO A 52 -7.88 -2.67 -3.36
C PRO A 52 -7.75 -4.02 -2.65
N TRP A 53 -8.24 -4.11 -1.41
CA TRP A 53 -8.27 -5.36 -0.66
C TRP A 53 -9.04 -6.44 -1.43
N GLU A 54 -10.24 -6.15 -1.94
CA GLU A 54 -11.04 -7.14 -2.66
C GLU A 54 -10.30 -7.72 -3.86
N ILE A 55 -9.68 -6.87 -4.69
CA ILE A 55 -8.94 -7.30 -5.87
C ILE A 55 -7.76 -8.20 -5.49
N LEU A 56 -6.96 -7.76 -4.51
CA LEU A 56 -5.71 -8.42 -4.14
C LEU A 56 -5.94 -9.68 -3.30
N HIS A 57 -6.91 -9.65 -2.41
CA HIS A 57 -7.36 -10.80 -1.61
C HIS A 57 -7.93 -11.90 -2.50
N ASN A 58 -8.82 -11.55 -3.45
CA ASN A 58 -9.36 -12.53 -4.41
C ASN A 58 -8.28 -13.14 -5.30
N ALA A 59 -7.17 -12.43 -5.56
CA ALA A 59 -5.99 -12.97 -6.25
C ALA A 59 -5.10 -13.87 -5.37
N GLY A 60 -5.49 -14.11 -4.12
CA GLY A 60 -4.82 -14.98 -3.17
C GLY A 60 -3.54 -14.39 -2.59
N TYR A 61 -3.47 -13.05 -2.44
CA TYR A 61 -2.44 -12.39 -1.65
C TYR A 61 -2.94 -12.18 -0.23
N GLU A 62 -2.05 -12.42 0.71
CA GLU A 62 -2.25 -12.07 2.09
C GLU A 62 -1.89 -10.59 2.32
N ILE A 63 -2.70 -9.90 3.13
CA ILE A 63 -2.59 -8.46 3.41
C ILE A 63 -2.40 -8.25 4.91
N ASP A 64 -1.37 -7.49 5.25
CA ASP A 64 -1.12 -6.99 6.62
C ASP A 64 -1.29 -5.47 6.65
N PHE A 65 -1.57 -4.92 7.83
CA PHE A 65 -1.76 -3.47 8.03
C PHE A 65 -0.69 -2.88 8.94
N VAL A 66 -0.22 -1.69 8.57
CA VAL A 66 0.66 -0.83 9.39
C VAL A 66 0.06 0.56 9.48
N SER A 67 0.22 1.22 10.62
CA SER A 67 -0.10 2.64 10.77
C SER A 67 1.02 3.36 11.54
N PRO A 68 1.20 4.68 11.38
CA PRO A 68 2.25 5.44 12.07
C PRO A 68 2.37 5.18 13.58
N LYS A 69 1.23 4.99 14.27
CA LYS A 69 1.19 4.73 15.73
C LYS A 69 0.94 3.26 16.09
N GLY A 70 0.65 2.40 15.10
CA GLY A 70 0.10 1.06 15.33
C GLY A 70 -1.28 1.09 16.01
N GLY A 71 -1.82 -0.08 16.32
CA GLY A 71 -3.14 -0.22 16.96
C GLY A 71 -4.30 0.12 16.01
N LYS A 72 -5.42 0.60 16.57
CA LYS A 72 -6.65 0.87 15.81
C LYS A 72 -6.61 2.25 15.12
N PRO A 73 -6.61 2.31 13.77
CA PRO A 73 -6.62 3.55 13.03
C PRO A 73 -8.05 4.14 12.97
N PRO A 74 -8.18 5.47 12.90
CA PRO A 74 -9.47 6.13 12.68
C PRO A 74 -9.94 5.95 11.24
N VAL A 75 -11.26 5.80 11.04
CA VAL A 75 -11.89 5.61 9.72
C VAL A 75 -12.66 6.86 9.31
N ASP A 76 -12.58 7.22 8.03
CA ASP A 76 -13.36 8.26 7.35
C ASP A 76 -14.11 7.63 6.14
N GLY A 77 -15.09 8.33 5.58
CA GLY A 77 -15.84 7.83 4.42
C GLY A 77 -16.59 6.52 4.70
N PHE A 78 -17.12 6.36 5.92
CA PHE A 78 -17.76 5.13 6.37
C PHE A 78 -19.13 4.92 5.70
N ASP A 79 -19.15 4.08 4.68
CA ASP A 79 -20.36 3.72 3.92
C ASP A 79 -20.45 2.20 3.75
N LEU A 80 -21.47 1.59 4.37
CA LEU A 80 -21.74 0.14 4.28
C LEU A 80 -22.89 -0.20 3.32
N GLU A 81 -23.46 0.80 2.63
CA GLU A 81 -24.36 0.53 1.51
C GLU A 81 -23.57 0.05 0.29
N ASP A 82 -22.28 0.42 0.19
CA ASP A 82 -21.33 -0.22 -0.72
C ASP A 82 -21.07 -1.69 -0.28
N PRO A 83 -21.38 -2.68 -1.12
CA PRO A 83 -21.25 -4.09 -0.76
C PRO A 83 -19.79 -4.53 -0.56
N ILE A 84 -18.82 -3.87 -1.21
CA ILE A 84 -17.39 -4.18 -1.06
C ILE A 84 -16.91 -3.68 0.30
N ASN A 85 -17.28 -2.45 0.68
CA ASN A 85 -17.00 -1.92 2.01
C ASN A 85 -17.59 -2.80 3.09
N LYS A 86 -18.87 -3.19 2.94
CA LYS A 86 -19.54 -4.09 3.89
C LYS A 86 -18.83 -5.43 4.02
N LYS A 87 -18.51 -6.08 2.89
CA LYS A 87 -17.79 -7.36 2.86
C LYS A 87 -16.42 -7.27 3.54
N PHE A 88 -15.66 -6.20 3.31
CA PHE A 88 -14.39 -5.98 3.99
C PHE A 88 -14.59 -5.74 5.50
N TRP A 89 -15.51 -4.85 5.86
CA TRP A 89 -15.73 -4.44 7.25
C TRP A 89 -16.27 -5.56 8.14
N GLU A 90 -17.05 -6.47 7.57
CA GLU A 90 -17.60 -7.64 8.24
C GLU A 90 -16.66 -8.86 8.21
N ASN A 91 -15.53 -8.79 7.48
CA ASN A 91 -14.53 -9.85 7.49
C ASN A 91 -13.75 -9.83 8.83
N THR A 92 -14.05 -10.79 9.70
CA THR A 92 -13.47 -10.87 11.06
C THR A 92 -11.94 -10.88 11.07
N GLU A 93 -11.29 -11.58 10.12
CA GLU A 93 -9.83 -11.66 10.06
C GLU A 93 -9.22 -10.29 9.76
N TYR A 94 -9.64 -9.64 8.67
CA TYR A 94 -9.07 -8.36 8.26
C TYR A 94 -9.51 -7.22 9.16
N LYS A 95 -10.73 -7.27 9.73
CA LYS A 95 -11.13 -6.36 10.79
C LYS A 95 -10.20 -6.46 11.99
N ASN A 96 -9.88 -7.67 12.45
CA ASN A 96 -8.95 -7.85 13.57
C ASN A 96 -7.55 -7.31 13.24
N LYS A 97 -7.03 -7.55 12.02
CA LYS A 97 -5.74 -6.98 11.60
C LYS A 97 -5.77 -5.46 11.52
N LEU A 98 -6.86 -4.88 11.04
CA LEU A 98 -7.04 -3.43 10.95
C LEU A 98 -7.16 -2.80 12.34
N GLU A 99 -7.83 -3.44 13.30
CA GLU A 99 -7.92 -2.94 14.68
C GLU A 99 -6.59 -3.09 15.46
N HIS A 100 -5.65 -3.89 14.95
CA HIS A 100 -4.35 -4.16 15.56
C HIS A 100 -3.22 -3.96 14.55
N THR A 101 -3.19 -2.81 13.87
CA THR A 101 -2.11 -2.53 12.90
C THR A 101 -0.74 -2.57 13.56
N MET A 102 0.25 -3.04 12.81
CA MET A 102 1.64 -2.95 13.22
C MET A 102 2.06 -1.47 13.33
N LYS A 103 3.04 -1.21 14.19
CA LYS A 103 3.90 -0.02 14.10
C LYS A 103 4.94 -0.23 13.00
N PRO A 104 5.49 0.84 12.40
CA PRO A 104 6.54 0.72 11.38
C PRO A 104 7.74 -0.12 11.87
N SER A 105 8.14 0.02 13.14
CA SER A 105 9.23 -0.73 13.75
C SER A 105 9.04 -2.26 13.80
N GLU A 106 7.81 -2.75 13.64
CA GLU A 106 7.47 -4.19 13.69
C GLU A 106 7.46 -4.83 12.30
N VAL A 107 7.55 -4.01 11.25
CA VAL A 107 7.49 -4.45 9.86
C VAL A 107 8.85 -4.98 9.42
N ASP A 108 8.85 -6.20 8.88
CA ASP A 108 9.97 -6.74 8.10
C ASP A 108 9.69 -6.55 6.59
N PRO A 109 10.35 -5.58 5.93
CA PRO A 109 10.11 -5.28 4.51
C PRO A 109 10.32 -6.48 3.57
N GLY A 110 11.17 -7.45 3.94
CA GLY A 110 11.49 -8.61 3.11
C GLY A 110 10.31 -9.54 2.86
N LYS A 111 9.29 -9.50 3.73
CA LYS A 111 8.06 -10.30 3.63
C LYS A 111 7.08 -9.80 2.56
N TYR A 112 7.27 -8.57 2.06
CA TYR A 112 6.30 -7.91 1.21
C TYR A 112 6.79 -7.80 -0.24
N ILE A 113 5.87 -8.00 -1.18
CA ILE A 113 6.09 -7.74 -2.62
C ILE A 113 5.53 -6.39 -3.04
N ALA A 114 4.65 -5.81 -2.23
CA ALA A 114 4.10 -4.49 -2.47
C ALA A 114 3.77 -3.78 -1.15
N ILE A 115 3.84 -2.45 -1.19
CA ILE A 115 3.30 -1.56 -0.17
C ILE A 115 2.25 -0.65 -0.83
N PHE A 116 1.12 -0.47 -0.16
CA PHE A 116 0.00 0.33 -0.61
C PHE A 116 -0.41 1.33 0.45
N TYR A 117 -0.36 2.62 0.14
CA TYR A 117 -0.82 3.71 0.99
C TYR A 117 -2.26 4.07 0.66
N ALA A 118 -3.20 3.68 1.53
CA ALA A 118 -4.57 4.16 1.45
C ALA A 118 -4.60 5.67 1.78
N GLY A 119 -5.53 6.40 1.18
CA GLY A 119 -5.71 7.83 1.42
C GLY A 119 -6.72 8.11 2.53
N GLY A 120 -7.50 9.17 2.33
CA GLY A 120 -8.19 9.90 3.39
C GLY A 120 -7.33 11.05 3.93
N HIS A 121 -7.97 12.16 4.32
CA HIS A 121 -7.27 13.39 4.67
C HIS A 121 -6.29 13.24 5.83
N GLY A 122 -6.53 12.33 6.78
CA GLY A 122 -5.64 12.12 7.94
C GLY A 122 -4.18 11.88 7.57
N THR A 123 -3.94 11.24 6.42
CA THR A 123 -2.59 10.96 5.87
C THR A 123 -1.72 12.21 5.72
N MET A 124 -2.33 13.37 5.48
CA MET A 124 -1.61 14.64 5.30
C MET A 124 -0.82 15.08 6.54
N TRP A 125 -1.16 14.57 7.73
CA TRP A 125 -0.52 14.95 8.99
C TRP A 125 0.48 13.94 9.54
N ASP A 126 0.46 12.68 9.07
CA ASP A 126 1.29 11.63 9.70
C ASP A 126 2.01 10.69 8.74
N PHE A 127 1.84 10.86 7.42
CA PHE A 127 2.58 10.07 6.43
C PHE A 127 3.90 10.71 5.99
N ALA A 128 3.88 11.98 5.57
CA ALA A 128 5.00 12.60 4.86
C ALA A 128 6.32 12.60 5.66
N ASP A 129 6.24 12.83 6.97
CA ASP A 129 7.42 12.91 7.84
C ASP A 129 7.70 11.62 8.61
N ASN A 130 6.96 10.54 8.34
CA ASN A 130 7.21 9.24 8.95
C ASN A 130 8.40 8.55 8.28
N THR A 131 9.59 8.77 8.85
CA THR A 131 10.85 8.24 8.30
C THR A 131 10.94 6.72 8.31
N GLU A 132 10.23 6.02 9.21
CA GLU A 132 10.22 4.55 9.25
C GLU A 132 9.39 3.96 8.11
N LEU A 133 8.19 4.50 7.85
CA LEU A 133 7.40 4.16 6.68
C LEU A 133 8.16 4.44 5.38
N ALA A 134 8.86 5.58 5.31
CA ALA A 134 9.66 5.92 4.15
C ALA A 134 10.78 4.88 3.88
N LYS A 135 11.44 4.40 4.93
CA LYS A 135 12.47 3.34 4.83
C LYS A 135 11.85 2.01 4.38
N ILE A 136 10.69 1.64 4.92
CA ILE A 136 9.99 0.41 4.51
C ILE A 136 9.66 0.46 3.02
N ALA A 137 9.10 1.57 2.53
CA ALA A 137 8.76 1.73 1.12
C ALA A 137 9.99 1.68 0.20
N ALA A 138 11.07 2.37 0.58
CA ALA A 138 12.34 2.32 -0.14
C ALA A 138 12.88 0.89 -0.22
N ASN A 139 12.93 0.17 0.91
CA ASN A 139 13.42 -1.21 0.96
C ASN A 139 12.59 -2.16 0.07
N ILE A 140 11.26 -2.04 0.09
CA ILE A 140 10.37 -2.84 -0.77
C ILE A 140 10.63 -2.52 -2.24
N TYR A 141 10.73 -1.23 -2.60
CA TYR A 141 10.99 -0.80 -3.97
C TYR A 141 12.35 -1.27 -4.49
N GLU A 142 13.41 -1.13 -3.69
CA GLU A 142 14.77 -1.55 -4.04
C GLU A 142 14.91 -3.08 -4.08
N SER A 143 14.06 -3.80 -3.35
CA SER A 143 13.91 -5.26 -3.44
C SER A 143 12.98 -5.70 -4.58
N ASN A 144 12.86 -4.90 -5.64
CA ASN A 144 12.02 -5.12 -6.83
C ASN A 144 10.51 -5.22 -6.57
N GLY A 145 10.01 -4.72 -5.43
CA GLY A 145 8.58 -4.67 -5.11
C GLY A 145 7.83 -3.48 -5.72
N VAL A 146 6.52 -3.44 -5.52
CA VAL A 146 5.63 -2.36 -5.99
C VAL A 146 5.39 -1.35 -4.86
N VAL A 147 5.46 -0.06 -5.17
CA VAL A 147 5.02 1.01 -4.26
C VAL A 147 3.76 1.62 -4.82
N SER A 148 2.72 1.76 -4.02
CA SER A 148 1.43 2.19 -4.51
C SER A 148 0.69 3.09 -3.54
N ALA A 149 -0.19 3.96 -4.04
CA ALA A 149 -0.95 4.88 -3.22
C ALA A 149 -2.22 5.38 -3.94
N VAL A 150 -3.20 5.90 -3.21
CA VAL A 150 -4.40 6.52 -3.79
C VAL A 150 -4.82 7.76 -3.03
N CYS A 151 -5.44 8.74 -3.71
CA CYS A 151 -6.01 9.94 -3.10
C CYS A 151 -4.96 10.77 -2.35
N HIS A 152 -5.07 10.91 -1.03
CA HIS A 152 -4.04 11.55 -0.19
C HIS A 152 -2.93 10.59 0.26
N GLY A 153 -3.08 9.28 0.03
CA GLY A 153 -2.06 8.26 0.31
C GLY A 153 -0.66 8.58 -0.24
N PRO A 154 -0.51 9.21 -1.43
CA PRO A 154 0.77 9.70 -1.93
C PRO A 154 1.52 10.67 -1.01
N ALA A 155 0.88 11.21 0.05
CA ALA A 155 1.57 11.90 1.13
C ALA A 155 2.70 11.03 1.73
N GLY A 156 2.51 9.71 1.78
CA GLY A 156 3.54 8.75 2.22
C GLY A 156 4.74 8.61 1.28
N LEU A 157 4.66 9.16 0.07
CA LEU A 157 5.73 9.12 -0.92
C LEU A 157 6.57 10.41 -0.94
N VAL A 158 6.10 11.49 -0.31
CA VAL A 158 6.67 12.84 -0.37
C VAL A 158 8.16 12.89 -0.01
N ASN A 159 8.58 12.11 0.99
CA ASN A 159 9.96 12.10 1.48
C ASN A 159 10.64 10.73 1.37
N VAL A 160 10.11 9.80 0.56
CA VAL A 160 10.78 8.52 0.29
C VAL A 160 12.00 8.77 -0.57
N LYS A 161 13.19 8.48 -0.03
CA LYS A 161 14.46 8.52 -0.76
C LYS A 161 15.02 7.13 -0.96
N LEU A 162 15.63 6.91 -2.11
CA LEU A 162 16.33 5.68 -2.46
C LEU A 162 17.81 5.76 -2.02
N GLY A 163 18.52 4.64 -2.07
CA GLY A 163 19.94 4.54 -1.71
C GLY A 163 20.87 5.41 -2.56
N ASN A 164 20.40 5.87 -3.73
CA ASN A 164 21.10 6.87 -4.55
C ASN A 164 20.86 8.33 -4.10
N GLY A 165 20.10 8.55 -3.03
CA GLY A 165 19.79 9.86 -2.47
C GLY A 165 18.65 10.62 -3.14
N LYS A 166 18.13 10.13 -4.28
CA LYS A 166 17.01 10.74 -5.02
C LYS A 166 15.67 10.37 -4.40
N TYR A 167 14.66 11.21 -4.62
CA TYR A 167 13.30 10.86 -4.27
C TYR A 167 12.79 9.70 -5.14
N LEU A 168 12.04 8.78 -4.55
CA LEU A 168 11.45 7.63 -5.26
C LEU A 168 10.64 8.09 -6.49
N ILE A 169 9.91 9.19 -6.36
CA ILE A 169 9.02 9.74 -7.38
C ILE A 169 9.70 10.66 -8.38
N GLU A 170 11.01 10.96 -8.22
CA GLU A 170 11.74 11.86 -9.11
C GLU A 170 11.72 11.32 -10.55
N GLY A 171 11.23 12.14 -11.48
CA GLY A 171 11.16 11.84 -12.91
C GLY A 171 10.08 10.84 -13.32
N LYS A 172 9.29 10.30 -12.37
CA LYS A 172 8.20 9.35 -12.62
C LYS A 172 6.87 10.05 -12.84
N LYS A 173 6.04 9.47 -13.69
CA LYS A 173 4.63 9.83 -13.79
C LYS A 173 3.88 9.34 -12.58
N ILE A 174 3.17 10.22 -11.90
CA ILE A 174 2.29 9.89 -10.77
C ILE A 174 1.08 10.83 -10.75
N ASN A 175 0.12 10.53 -9.89
CA ASN A 175 -1.00 11.38 -9.56
C ASN A 175 -1.30 11.28 -8.04
N ALA A 176 -2.22 12.11 -7.57
CA ALA A 176 -2.73 12.14 -6.20
C ALA A 176 -4.03 12.95 -6.20
N PHE A 177 -4.65 13.12 -5.04
CA PHE A 177 -5.74 14.07 -4.88
C PHE A 177 -5.29 15.45 -5.34
N THR A 178 -6.03 16.01 -6.30
CA THR A 178 -5.60 17.20 -7.02
C THR A 178 -5.84 18.46 -6.19
N ASN A 179 -5.09 19.52 -6.49
CA ASN A 179 -5.34 20.83 -5.89
C ASN A 179 -6.77 21.32 -6.18
N GLU A 180 -7.31 21.02 -7.37
CA GLU A 180 -8.68 21.38 -7.73
C GLU A 180 -9.72 20.59 -6.92
N GLU A 181 -9.48 19.30 -6.64
CA GLU A 181 -10.34 18.52 -5.74
C GLU A 181 -10.25 19.01 -4.30
N GLU A 182 -9.05 19.37 -3.82
CA GLU A 182 -8.84 19.94 -2.47
C GLU A 182 -9.58 21.28 -2.30
N ASN A 183 -9.51 22.14 -3.32
CA ASN A 183 -10.26 23.39 -3.37
C ASN A 183 -11.78 23.14 -3.38
N ALA A 184 -12.24 22.16 -4.16
CA ALA A 184 -13.66 21.84 -4.26
C ALA A 184 -14.26 21.34 -2.93
N VAL A 185 -13.46 20.66 -2.09
CA VAL A 185 -13.88 20.25 -0.73
C VAL A 185 -13.61 21.30 0.35
N GLY A 186 -13.01 22.44 -0.02
CA GLY A 186 -12.79 23.59 0.86
C GLY A 186 -11.73 23.37 1.94
N LEU A 187 -10.73 22.52 1.67
CA LEU A 187 -9.70 22.13 2.66
C LEU A 187 -8.27 22.57 2.30
N SER A 188 -8.09 23.30 1.21
CA SER A 188 -6.76 23.77 0.76
C SER A 188 -6.00 24.58 1.80
N GLU A 189 -6.69 25.39 2.60
CA GLU A 189 -6.11 26.18 3.69
C GLU A 189 -6.06 25.40 5.04
N THR A 190 -6.59 24.18 5.06
CA THR A 190 -6.60 23.30 6.25
C THR A 190 -5.48 22.28 6.22
N VAL A 191 -5.20 21.70 5.04
CA VAL A 191 -4.10 20.75 4.88
C VAL A 191 -2.75 21.44 5.12
N PRO A 192 -1.75 20.74 5.72
CA PRO A 192 -0.45 21.35 6.03
C PRO A 192 0.37 21.72 4.78
N PHE A 193 0.03 21.14 3.63
CA PHE A 193 0.57 21.46 2.31
C PHE A 193 -0.39 20.94 1.24
N LEU A 194 -0.31 21.50 0.04
CA LEU A 194 -1.02 20.98 -1.13
C LEU A 194 -0.26 19.78 -1.71
N LEU A 195 -0.90 18.61 -1.75
CA LEU A 195 -0.23 17.34 -2.06
C LEU A 195 0.32 17.31 -3.50
N GLU A 196 -0.49 17.68 -4.50
CA GLU A 196 -0.06 17.76 -5.90
C GLU A 196 1.18 18.65 -6.04
N GLN A 197 1.14 19.86 -5.48
CA GLN A 197 2.26 20.80 -5.53
C GLN A 197 3.50 20.21 -4.86
N LYS A 198 3.32 19.57 -3.70
CA LYS A 198 4.45 19.00 -2.96
C LYS A 198 5.13 17.86 -3.69
N LEU A 199 4.37 17.04 -4.39
CA LEU A 199 4.91 15.95 -5.21
C LEU A 199 5.69 16.49 -6.41
N ILE A 200 5.19 17.55 -7.08
CA ILE A 200 5.89 18.22 -8.18
C ILE A 200 7.23 18.81 -7.70
N GLU A 201 7.28 19.44 -6.53
CA GLU A 201 8.52 19.94 -5.90
C GLU A 201 9.57 18.83 -5.68
N ARG A 202 9.14 17.57 -5.60
CA ARG A 202 10.00 16.38 -5.44
C ARG A 202 10.41 15.78 -6.79
N GLY A 203 10.09 16.44 -7.90
CA GLY A 203 10.47 16.05 -9.25
C GLY A 203 9.49 15.11 -9.93
N ALA A 204 8.30 14.91 -9.37
CA ALA A 204 7.26 14.11 -10.00
C ALA A 204 6.76 14.74 -11.31
N LYS A 205 6.45 13.91 -12.32
CA LYS A 205 5.71 14.30 -13.52
C LYS A 205 4.22 14.06 -13.25
N PHE A 206 3.55 15.06 -12.69
CA PHE A 206 2.16 14.91 -12.26
C PHE A 206 1.20 14.80 -13.46
N GLU A 207 0.34 13.77 -13.46
CA GLU A 207 -0.76 13.59 -14.42
C GLU A 207 -2.09 13.64 -13.65
N LYS A 208 -3.14 14.18 -14.26
CA LYS A 208 -4.48 14.24 -13.65
C LYS A 208 -5.59 14.23 -14.68
N SER A 209 -6.76 13.79 -14.24
CA SER A 209 -8.03 13.94 -14.94
C SER A 209 -8.91 14.96 -14.23
N GLY A 210 -10.11 15.21 -14.79
CA GLY A 210 -11.11 16.05 -14.14
C GLY A 210 -11.51 15.53 -12.75
N LEU A 211 -12.18 16.39 -11.98
CA LEU A 211 -12.60 16.09 -10.61
C LEU A 211 -13.37 14.77 -10.54
N TRP A 212 -13.03 13.92 -9.55
CA TRP A 212 -13.75 12.67 -9.25
C TRP A 212 -13.74 11.64 -10.38
N GLN A 213 -12.90 11.84 -11.40
CA GLN A 213 -12.72 10.86 -12.46
C GLN A 213 -11.76 9.77 -12.00
N VAL A 214 -12.01 8.55 -12.47
CA VAL A 214 -11.05 7.45 -12.33
C VAL A 214 -9.78 7.81 -13.09
N HIS A 215 -8.66 7.87 -12.39
CA HIS A 215 -7.36 8.13 -13.00
C HIS A 215 -6.27 7.38 -12.25
N VAL A 216 -5.64 6.42 -12.93
CA VAL A 216 -4.56 5.58 -12.40
C VAL A 216 -3.34 5.69 -13.30
N VAL A 217 -2.18 5.87 -12.68
CA VAL A 217 -0.88 5.93 -13.35
C VAL A 217 0.01 4.84 -12.79
N THR A 218 0.71 4.15 -13.70
CA THR A 218 1.74 3.18 -13.35
C THR A 218 3.03 3.54 -14.08
N ASP A 219 4.09 3.83 -13.35
CA ASP A 219 5.42 4.13 -13.91
C ASP A 219 6.51 3.50 -13.05
N GLN A 220 7.32 2.63 -13.64
CA GLN A 220 8.47 1.98 -12.98
C GLN A 220 8.11 1.36 -11.62
N ARG A 221 7.03 0.55 -11.56
CA ARG A 221 6.53 -0.11 -10.33
C ARG A 221 5.98 0.84 -9.25
N VAL A 222 5.79 2.12 -9.58
CA VAL A 222 5.03 3.06 -8.76
C VAL A 222 3.62 3.18 -9.34
N VAL A 223 2.60 2.86 -8.54
CA VAL A 223 1.19 2.92 -8.93
C VAL A 223 0.48 3.99 -8.10
N THR A 224 -0.15 4.96 -8.74
CA THR A 224 -0.94 5.99 -8.02
C THR A 224 -2.33 6.13 -8.60
N GLY A 225 -3.31 6.37 -7.72
CA GLY A 225 -4.68 6.75 -8.11
C GLY A 225 -5.07 8.13 -7.57
N GLN A 226 -5.85 8.87 -8.35
CA GLN A 226 -6.14 10.28 -8.06
C GLN A 226 -7.06 10.48 -6.83
N ASN A 227 -8.08 9.65 -6.65
CA ASN A 227 -9.20 9.93 -5.73
C ASN A 227 -9.92 8.63 -5.33
N PRO A 228 -10.92 8.65 -4.43
CA PRO A 228 -11.60 7.42 -3.97
C PRO A 228 -12.18 6.57 -5.11
N THR A 229 -12.69 7.20 -6.17
CA THR A 229 -13.24 6.49 -7.35
C THR A 229 -12.18 5.66 -8.08
N SER A 230 -10.90 5.97 -7.91
CA SER A 230 -9.79 5.26 -8.53
C SER A 230 -9.37 3.98 -7.76
N ALA A 231 -9.89 3.75 -6.55
CA ALA A 231 -9.40 2.70 -5.65
C ALA A 231 -9.43 1.28 -6.25
N THR A 232 -10.53 0.89 -6.90
CA THR A 232 -10.64 -0.42 -7.56
C THR A 232 -9.57 -0.59 -8.66
N GLU A 233 -9.36 0.42 -9.49
CA GLU A 233 -8.39 0.37 -10.58
C GLU A 233 -6.95 0.37 -10.07
N VAL A 234 -6.66 1.04 -8.93
CA VAL A 234 -5.37 0.93 -8.25
C VAL A 234 -5.11 -0.51 -7.80
N GLY A 235 -6.10 -1.18 -7.20
CA GLY A 235 -5.98 -2.60 -6.83
C GLY A 235 -5.63 -3.50 -8.02
N LYS A 236 -6.28 -3.27 -9.18
CA LYS A 236 -5.99 -4.00 -10.43
C LYS A 236 -4.58 -3.70 -10.95
N ALA A 237 -4.15 -2.43 -10.94
CA ALA A 237 -2.83 -2.04 -11.39
C ALA A 237 -1.70 -2.63 -10.52
N ILE A 238 -1.89 -2.66 -9.20
CA ILE A 238 -0.95 -3.34 -8.28
C ILE A 238 -0.83 -4.82 -8.65
N LEU A 239 -1.96 -5.52 -8.83
CA LEU A 239 -1.95 -6.93 -9.19
C LEU A 239 -1.21 -7.19 -10.51
N GLN A 240 -1.46 -6.35 -11.52
CA GLN A 240 -0.78 -6.44 -12.81
C GLN A 240 0.73 -6.27 -12.69
N GLU A 241 1.20 -5.28 -11.93
CA GLU A 241 2.66 -5.09 -11.72
C GLU A 241 3.29 -6.27 -11.00
N ILE A 242 2.63 -6.84 -9.97
CA ILE A 242 3.14 -8.04 -9.29
C ILE A 242 3.20 -9.24 -10.25
N GLN A 243 2.23 -9.39 -11.16
CA GLN A 243 2.24 -10.47 -12.15
C GLN A 243 3.39 -10.31 -13.15
N LYS A 244 3.66 -9.08 -13.63
CA LYS A 244 4.82 -8.79 -14.50
C LYS A 244 6.14 -9.17 -13.83
N LEU A 245 6.29 -8.83 -12.55
CA LEU A 245 7.49 -9.18 -11.76
C LEU A 245 7.73 -10.68 -11.67
N LYS A 246 6.66 -11.48 -11.51
CA LYS A 246 6.76 -12.95 -11.47
C LYS A 246 7.22 -13.53 -12.81
N ILE A 247 6.64 -13.03 -13.91
CA ILE A 247 7.01 -13.47 -15.26
C ILE A 247 8.49 -13.21 -15.52
N LEU A 248 8.99 -12.02 -15.17
CA LEU A 248 10.41 -11.67 -15.33
C LEU A 248 11.34 -12.61 -14.54
N GLN A 249 10.99 -12.91 -13.28
CA GLN A 249 11.76 -13.85 -12.44
C GLN A 249 11.78 -15.27 -13.02
N GLU A 250 10.68 -15.74 -13.59
CA GLU A 250 10.60 -17.06 -14.23
C GLU A 250 11.38 -17.12 -15.55
N THR A 251 11.45 -16.01 -16.30
CA THR A 251 12.25 -15.95 -17.53
C THR A 251 13.75 -15.83 -17.28
N GLU A 252 14.18 -15.17 -16.20
CA GLU A 252 15.59 -15.06 -15.82
C GLU A 252 16.14 -16.35 -15.18
N SER A 253 15.26 -17.21 -14.67
CA SER A 253 15.63 -18.49 -14.04
C SER A 253 15.72 -19.67 -15.02
N LYS A 254 15.46 -19.44 -16.32
CA LYS A 254 15.54 -20.43 -17.40
C LYS A 254 16.74 -20.16 -18.28
#